data_AF-G0EC73-F1
#
_entry.id   AF-G0EC73-F1
#
_cell.length_a   1.000
_cell.length_b   1.000
_cell.length_c   1.000
_cell.angle_alpha   90.00
_cell.angle_beta   90.00
_cell.angle_gamma   90.00
#
_symmetry.space_group_name_H-M   'P 1'
#
loop_
_entity.id
_entity.type
_entity.pdbx_description
1 polymer ?
#
loop_
_entity_poly.entity_id
_entity_poly.type
_entity_poly.pdbx_seq_one_letter_code
_entity_poly.pdbx_strand_id
1 'polypeptide(L)'
;MPAQVRPQSCTSHIRVTLSIPCENRECVAIVEAIRPDNREAPDWLVIRERIGDDVVVVEIEAPVERVMSVRATLDEVMEYVYSLLRSIESLLEAAEGVDEKRSPS
;
A
#
# COMPACT_ATOMS: atom_id res chain seq x y z
N MET A 1 -17.62 -49.83 -9.65
CA MET A 1 -16.42 -49.01 -9.36
C MET A 1 -16.88 -47.56 -9.27
N PRO A 2 -16.82 -46.89 -8.11
CA PRO A 2 -17.23 -45.49 -8.03
C PRO A 2 -16.16 -44.61 -8.67
N ALA A 3 -16.59 -43.66 -9.50
CA ALA A 3 -15.74 -42.66 -10.09
C ALA A 3 -15.09 -41.83 -8.97
N GLN A 4 -13.75 -41.77 -8.97
CA GLN A 4 -13.01 -40.84 -8.13
C GLN A 4 -13.35 -39.42 -8.59
N VAL A 5 -14.19 -38.74 -7.82
CA VAL A 5 -14.40 -37.29 -7.96
C VAL A 5 -13.08 -36.65 -7.55
N ARG A 6 -12.27 -36.23 -8.53
CA ARG A 6 -11.11 -35.38 -8.27
C ARG A 6 -11.63 -34.11 -7.59
N PRO A 7 -11.11 -33.71 -6.42
CA PRO A 7 -11.46 -32.43 -5.86
C PRO A 7 -11.05 -31.37 -6.89
N GLN A 8 -12.03 -30.66 -7.45
CA GLN A 8 -11.76 -29.44 -8.18
C GLN A 8 -11.11 -28.51 -7.17
N SER A 9 -9.80 -28.30 -7.28
CA SER A 9 -9.11 -27.30 -6.48
C SER A 9 -9.77 -25.97 -6.83
N CYS A 10 -10.56 -25.43 -5.91
CA CYS A 10 -11.03 -24.06 -6.03
C CYS A 10 -9.80 -23.15 -5.99
N THR A 11 -9.30 -22.75 -7.16
CA THR A 11 -8.25 -21.74 -7.31
C THR A 11 -8.87 -20.35 -7.11
N SER A 12 -9.58 -20.17 -6.00
CA SER A 12 -10.19 -18.89 -5.65
C SER A 12 -9.09 -17.94 -5.24
N HIS A 13 -9.11 -16.72 -5.78
CA HIS A 13 -8.16 -15.67 -5.42
C HIS A 13 -8.89 -14.55 -4.69
N ILE A 14 -8.21 -13.92 -3.75
CA ILE A 14 -8.62 -12.66 -3.15
C ILE A 14 -7.86 -11.53 -3.83
N ARG A 15 -8.56 -10.44 -4.12
CA ARG A 15 -7.97 -9.19 -4.57
C ARG A 15 -8.43 -8.08 -3.63
N VAL A 16 -7.46 -7.34 -3.12
CA VAL A 16 -7.68 -6.16 -2.29
C VAL A 16 -7.14 -4.96 -3.04
N THR A 17 -7.94 -3.89 -3.13
CA THR A 17 -7.53 -2.63 -3.73
C THR A 17 -7.57 -1.55 -2.67
N LEU A 18 -6.41 -0.97 -2.37
CA LEU A 18 -6.27 0.21 -1.52
C LEU A 18 -6.13 1.43 -2.43
N SER A 19 -6.98 2.44 -2.23
CA SER A 19 -6.92 3.72 -2.94
C SER A 19 -6.65 4.82 -1.93
N ILE A 20 -5.54 5.54 -2.12
CA ILE A 20 -5.04 6.56 -1.21
C ILE A 20 -5.09 7.90 -1.96
N PRO A 21 -6.10 8.75 -1.72
CA PRO A 21 -6.10 10.11 -2.25
C PRO A 21 -4.91 10.88 -1.67
N CYS A 22 -4.13 11.51 -2.53
CA CYS A 22 -2.92 12.24 -2.16
C CYS A 22 -2.65 13.37 -3.16
N GLU A 23 -1.92 14.40 -2.72
CA GLU A 23 -1.40 15.37 -3.68
C GLU A 23 -0.27 14.74 -4.52
N ASN A 24 -0.11 15.18 -5.77
CA ASN A 24 0.89 14.64 -6.70
C ASN A 24 2.31 14.45 -6.12
N ARG A 25 2.75 15.36 -5.24
CA ARG A 25 4.07 15.28 -4.59
C ARG A 25 4.16 14.15 -3.55
N GLU A 26 3.06 13.85 -2.87
CA GLU A 26 2.96 12.80 -1.86
C GLU A 26 2.83 11.43 -2.52
N CYS A 27 2.13 11.37 -3.66
CA CYS A 27 1.88 10.11 -4.36
C CYS A 27 3.17 9.38 -4.79
N VAL A 28 4.22 10.11 -5.18
CA VAL A 28 5.53 9.51 -5.49
C VAL A 28 6.20 8.95 -4.23
N ALA A 29 6.16 9.70 -3.12
CA ALA A 29 6.75 9.26 -1.86
C ALA A 29 6.06 8.00 -1.32
N ILE A 30 4.73 7.92 -1.44
CA ILE A 30 3.94 6.76 -1.04
C ILE A 30 4.34 5.52 -1.85
N VAL A 31 4.48 5.64 -3.18
CA VAL A 31 4.88 4.49 -4.01
C VAL A 31 6.30 4.01 -3.72
N GLU A 32 7.26 4.93 -3.54
CA GLU A 32 8.64 4.52 -3.20
C GLU A 32 8.72 3.85 -1.82
N ALA A 33 7.85 4.20 -0.88
CA ALA A 33 7.77 3.54 0.41
C ALA A 33 7.23 2.10 0.34
N ILE A 34 6.35 1.80 -0.63
CA ILE A 34 5.66 0.50 -0.77
C ILE A 34 6.42 -0.46 -1.70
N ARG A 35 7.22 0.07 -2.64
CA ARG A 35 8.00 -0.71 -3.61
C ARG A 35 8.91 -1.82 -3.03
N PRO A 36 9.55 -1.68 -1.85
CA PRO A 36 10.39 -2.73 -1.28
C PRO A 36 9.65 -4.06 -1.11
N ASP A 37 8.38 -4.01 -0.69
CA ASP A 37 7.56 -5.21 -0.43
C ASP A 37 7.28 -6.00 -1.72
N ASN A 38 7.26 -5.34 -2.87
CA ASN A 38 7.02 -5.97 -4.16
C ASN A 38 8.25 -6.75 -4.67
N ARG A 39 9.47 -6.34 -4.29
CA ARG A 39 10.71 -7.04 -4.70
C ARG A 39 10.95 -8.31 -3.90
N GLU A 40 10.48 -8.34 -2.66
CA GLU A 40 10.62 -9.49 -1.75
C GLU A 40 9.36 -10.36 -1.72
N ALA A 41 8.33 -9.97 -2.48
CA ALA A 41 7.08 -10.69 -2.55
C ALA A 41 7.30 -12.13 -3.08
N PRO A 42 6.74 -13.14 -2.40
CA PRO A 42 6.79 -14.51 -2.89
C PRO A 42 5.92 -14.67 -4.14
N ASP A 43 6.24 -15.65 -4.99
CA ASP A 43 5.60 -15.87 -6.31
C ASP A 43 4.06 -16.00 -6.31
N TRP A 44 3.46 -16.31 -5.16
CA TRP A 44 2.01 -16.42 -4.99
C TRP A 44 1.32 -15.10 -4.62
N LEU A 45 2.08 -14.05 -4.32
CA LEU A 45 1.60 -12.72 -3.97
C LEU A 45 1.91 -11.76 -5.10
N VAL A 46 0.87 -11.11 -5.62
CA VAL A 46 1.04 -10.09 -6.65
C VAL A 46 0.68 -8.74 -6.06
N ILE A 47 1.65 -7.83 -6.05
CA ILE A 47 1.47 -6.42 -5.65
C ILE A 47 1.62 -5.56 -6.89
N ARG A 48 0.65 -4.69 -7.16
CA ARG A 48 0.69 -3.74 -8.27
C ARG A 48 0.41 -2.35 -7.74
N GLU A 49 1.33 -1.42 -7.97
CA GLU A 49 1.09 -0.01 -7.68
C GLU A 49 0.81 0.78 -8.97
N ARG A 50 -0.08 1.77 -8.89
CA ARG A 50 -0.32 2.76 -9.94
C ARG A 50 -0.45 4.14 -9.33
N ILE A 51 0.19 5.12 -9.97
CA ILE A 51 0.03 6.55 -9.66
C ILE A 51 -0.96 7.11 -10.67
N GLY A 52 -2.09 7.61 -10.17
CA GLY A 52 -2.99 8.51 -10.91
C GLY A 52 -2.71 9.96 -10.55
N ASP A 53 -3.52 10.88 -11.10
CA ASP A 53 -3.26 12.33 -10.92
C ASP A 53 -3.32 12.77 -9.45
N ASP A 54 -4.27 12.27 -8.66
CA ASP A 54 -4.42 12.62 -7.24
C ASP A 54 -4.71 11.39 -6.36
N VAL A 55 -4.22 10.22 -6.79
CA VAL A 55 -4.48 8.95 -6.10
C VAL A 55 -3.36 7.95 -6.34
N VAL A 56 -2.94 7.26 -5.28
CA VAL A 56 -2.15 6.03 -5.37
C VAL A 56 -3.09 4.84 -5.22
N VAL A 57 -2.99 3.90 -6.15
CA VAL A 57 -3.73 2.63 -6.11
C VAL A 57 -2.75 1.50 -5.91
N VAL A 58 -2.96 0.72 -4.85
CA VAL A 58 -2.21 -0.51 -4.55
C VAL A 58 -3.18 -1.68 -4.65
N GLU A 59 -2.85 -2.64 -5.50
CA GLU A 59 -3.62 -3.86 -5.68
C GLU A 59 -2.79 -5.05 -5.17
N ILE A 60 -3.36 -5.82 -4.24
CA ILE A 60 -2.77 -7.03 -3.68
C ILE A 60 -3.65 -8.21 -4.07
N GLU A 61 -3.08 -9.19 -4.75
CA GLU A 61 -3.78 -10.38 -5.22
C GLU A 61 -3.04 -11.65 -4.77
N ALA A 62 -3.78 -12.60 -4.18
CA ALA A 62 -3.23 -13.88 -3.74
C ALA A 62 -4.31 -14.98 -3.71
N PRO A 63 -3.92 -16.26 -3.63
CA PRO A 63 -4.85 -17.35 -3.37
C PRO A 63 -5.59 -17.17 -2.03
N VAL A 64 -6.87 -17.56 -1.97
CA VAL A 64 -7.71 -17.39 -0.77
C VAL A 64 -7.15 -18.13 0.46
N GLU A 65 -6.46 -19.26 0.28
CA GLU A 65 -5.80 -19.98 1.38
C GLU A 65 -4.68 -19.17 2.06
N ARG A 66 -4.20 -18.08 1.41
CA ARG A 66 -3.21 -17.14 1.94
C ARG A 66 -3.83 -15.82 2.42
N VAL A 67 -5.15 -15.74 2.59
CA VAL A 67 -5.84 -14.50 2.99
C VAL A 67 -5.27 -13.86 4.27
N MET A 68 -4.81 -14.67 5.23
CA MET A 68 -4.20 -14.15 6.45
C MET A 68 -2.85 -13.47 6.19
N SER A 69 -2.08 -13.96 5.20
CA SER A 69 -0.86 -13.29 4.74
C SER A 69 -1.18 -11.99 4.02
N VAL A 70 -2.22 -11.96 3.17
CA VAL A 70 -2.68 -10.73 2.52
C VAL A 70 -3.07 -9.68 3.56
N ARG A 71 -3.76 -10.08 4.63
CA ARG A 71 -4.10 -9.19 5.74
C ARG A 71 -2.85 -8.61 6.40
N ALA A 72 -1.85 -9.44 6.71
CA ALA A 72 -0.61 -8.97 7.33
C ALA A 72 0.12 -7.96 6.43
N THR A 73 0.25 -8.26 5.13
CA THR A 73 0.83 -7.34 4.15
C THR A 73 0.04 -6.02 4.08
N LEU A 74 -1.30 -6.10 4.13
CA LEU A 74 -2.13 -4.89 4.12
C LEU A 74 -1.91 -4.05 5.39
N ASP A 75 -1.82 -4.68 6.57
CA ASP A 75 -1.56 -4.01 7.83
C ASP A 75 -0.20 -3.28 7.80
N GLU A 76 0.85 -3.93 7.29
CA GLU A 76 2.20 -3.34 7.09
C GLU A 76 2.18 -2.15 6.13
N VAL A 77 1.55 -2.31 4.96
CA VAL A 77 1.39 -1.24 3.96
C VAL A 77 0.68 -0.03 4.57
N MET A 78 -0.41 -0.26 5.31
CA MET A 78 -1.15 0.82 5.98
C MET A 78 -0.30 1.52 7.05
N GLU A 79 0.50 0.79 7.81
CA GLU A 79 1.40 1.36 8.82
C GLU A 79 2.49 2.25 8.19
N TYR A 80 3.09 1.80 7.09
CA TYR A 80 4.08 2.60 6.35
C TYR A 80 3.47 3.87 5.77
N VAL A 81 2.31 3.77 5.13
CA VAL A 81 1.59 4.93 4.58
C VAL A 81 1.25 5.91 5.69
N TYR A 82 0.71 5.45 6.81
CA TYR A 82 0.38 6.31 7.95
C TYR A 82 1.62 7.04 8.48
N SER A 83 2.72 6.32 8.70
CA SER A 83 3.95 6.88 9.24
C SER A 83 4.57 7.91 8.31
N LEU A 84 4.53 7.67 6.99
CA LEU A 84 5.00 8.61 5.98
C LEU A 84 4.17 9.89 5.98
N LEU A 85 2.83 9.76 5.91
CA LEU A 85 1.93 10.92 5.87
C LEU A 85 2.07 11.78 7.13
N ARG A 86 2.18 11.15 8.30
CA ARG A 86 2.46 11.86 9.56
C ARG A 86 3.80 12.59 9.56
N SER A 87 4.82 11.99 8.95
CA SER A 87 6.14 12.64 8.84
C SER A 87 6.08 13.84 7.90
N ILE A 88 5.35 13.75 6.79
CA ILE A 88 5.12 14.86 5.86
C ILE A 88 4.37 15.99 6.56
N GLU A 89 3.27 15.68 7.24
CA GLU A 89 2.47 16.65 8.02
C GLU A 89 3.34 17.41 9.03
N SER A 90 4.14 16.69 9.82
CA SER A 90 5.02 17.30 10.82
C SER A 90 6.11 18.20 10.20
N LEU A 91 6.66 17.82 9.04
CA LEU A 91 7.66 18.64 8.33
C LEU A 91 7.05 19.91 7.75
N LEU A 92 5.80 19.85 7.27
CA LEU A 92 5.07 21.02 6.76
C LEU A 92 4.74 21.99 7.91
N GLU A 93 4.22 21.50 9.03
CA GLU A 93 3.97 22.31 10.23
C GLU A 93 5.24 23.01 10.73
N ALA A 94 6.37 22.30 10.74
CA ALA A 94 7.66 22.86 11.14
C ALA A 94 8.16 23.95 10.17
N ALA A 95 7.87 23.81 8.87
CA ALA A 95 8.24 24.81 7.87
C ALA A 95 7.39 26.10 8.01
N GLU A 96 6.09 25.96 8.32
CA GLU A 96 5.19 27.09 8.54
C GLU A 96 5.51 27.85 9.85
N GLY A 97 5.83 27.14 10.93
CA GLY A 97 6.20 27.76 12.22
C GLY A 97 7.55 28.50 12.22
N VAL A 98 8.35 28.38 11.16
CA VAL A 98 9.62 29.10 10.99
C VAL A 98 9.45 30.46 10.30
N ASP A 99 8.37 30.65 9.53
CA ASP A 99 8.10 31.92 8.82
C ASP A 99 7.66 33.05 9.78
N GLU A 100 6.87 32.73 10.81
CA GLU A 100 6.43 33.71 11.83
C GLU A 100 7.56 34.32 12.67
N LYS A 101 8.74 33.68 12.73
CA LYS A 101 9.89 34.21 13.51
C LYS A 101 10.83 35.08 12.68
N ARG A 102 10.54 35.35 11.40
CA ARG A 102 11.41 36.09 10.48
C ARG A 102 11.00 37.54 10.20
N SER A 103 10.01 38.08 10.91
CA SER A 103 9.72 39.52 10.90
C SER A 103 10.32 40.22 12.12
N PRO A 104 11.59 40.71 12.08
CA PRO A 104 12.00 41.77 12.97
C PRO A 104 11.39 43.08 12.45
N SER A 105 10.48 43.67 13.22
CA SER A 105 10.21 45.12 13.18
C SER A 105 11.27 45.86 13.99
#